data_AF-A0A6N4VCH9-F1
#
_entry.id   AF-A0A6N4VCH9-F1
#
_cell.length_a   1.000
_cell.length_b   1.000
_cell.length_c   1.000
_cell.angle_alpha   90.00
_cell.angle_beta   90.00
_cell.angle_gamma   90.00
#
_symmetry.space_group_name_H-M   'P 1'
#
loop_
_entity.id
_entity.type
_entity.pdbx_description
1 polymer ?
#
loop_
_entity_poly.entity_id
_entity_poly.type
_entity_poly.pdbx_seq_one_letter_code
_entity_poly.pdbx_strand_id
1 'polypeptide(L)'
;MLRIGLTGGIGAGKSTVSATFSELGGIVVDGDVIAREVVEPGTEGLTRLVEAFGDGILTEDGALNRPALAAIAFSDDEKRATLNGIVHPLVAHRRSELIEAAHADAVIVEDIPLLVESQMAPMFPLVVIVHADPDLRVNRLIEYRGFTEEDARARIAAQASEEQRRAVADVWLDNSGSAGELVEKARALWHDRIQPFAHNLQARRCAPTQPLLVAADPDWPAQARRIVARLNTACGHHASRIDHIGSTAVPGMDAKDVIDVQVTVASLDDADGLADSLLAAGYVSTAVTADVGKPDARSTQAEFDQTDDDALWGKRLYCSADPGRPTHVHVRVAGWPGQQFALLFVDWLRANADARSDYLALKRRVADAGPADGGAYAEAKEPWFLDAYRRAWAWADATGWRPGE
;
A
#
# COMPACT_ATOMS: atom_id res chain seq x y z
N MET A 1 14.76 0.69 6.54
CA MET A 1 14.77 1.00 5.09
C MET A 1 13.33 1.18 4.61
N LEU A 2 13.10 2.18 3.74
CA LEU A 2 11.84 2.34 3.01
C LEU A 2 11.97 1.65 1.65
N ARG A 3 10.99 0.83 1.26
CA ARG A 3 10.93 0.20 -0.07
C ARG A 3 9.84 0.84 -0.91
N ILE A 4 10.14 1.14 -2.16
CA ILE A 4 9.23 1.79 -3.11
C ILE A 4 9.14 0.91 -4.35
N GLY A 5 7.91 0.56 -4.74
CA GLY A 5 7.65 -0.07 -6.03
C GLY A 5 7.54 1.00 -7.11
N LEU A 6 8.45 1.01 -8.08
CA LEU A 6 8.41 1.91 -9.23
C LEU A 6 8.01 1.13 -10.47
N THR A 7 6.95 1.60 -11.15
CA THR A 7 6.51 0.98 -12.39
C THR A 7 5.93 2.01 -13.37
N GLY A 8 5.57 1.57 -14.56
CA GLY A 8 5.02 2.41 -15.61
C GLY A 8 4.93 1.64 -16.91
N GLY A 9 3.98 2.03 -17.76
CA GLY A 9 3.86 1.42 -19.08
C GLY A 9 5.12 1.64 -19.93
N ILE A 10 5.35 0.76 -20.91
CA ILE A 10 6.47 0.93 -21.86
C ILE A 10 6.40 2.32 -22.52
N GLY A 11 7.52 3.04 -22.56
CA GLY A 11 7.59 4.42 -23.07
C GLY A 11 7.10 5.52 -22.11
N ALA A 12 6.68 5.20 -20.88
CA ALA A 12 6.17 6.19 -19.92
C ALA A 12 7.27 7.03 -19.23
N GLY A 13 8.56 6.66 -19.32
CA GLY A 13 9.67 7.44 -18.73
C GLY A 13 10.14 6.98 -17.35
N LYS A 14 9.86 5.72 -16.97
CA LYS A 14 10.30 5.10 -15.72
C LYS A 14 11.80 5.27 -15.44
N SER A 15 12.65 5.06 -16.46
CA SER A 15 14.10 5.21 -16.34
C SER A 15 14.56 6.62 -15.97
N THR A 16 13.81 7.66 -16.36
CA THR A 16 14.10 9.04 -15.96
C THR A 16 13.83 9.23 -14.47
N VAL A 17 12.73 8.67 -13.96
CA VAL A 17 12.38 8.74 -12.53
C VAL A 17 13.36 7.92 -11.69
N SER A 18 13.71 6.70 -12.12
CA SER A 18 14.69 5.88 -11.39
C SER A 18 16.08 6.52 -11.33
N ALA A 19 16.56 7.09 -12.45
CA ALA A 19 17.81 7.86 -12.45
C ALA A 19 17.75 9.06 -11.51
N THR A 20 16.65 9.83 -11.53
CA THR A 20 16.46 10.98 -10.64
C THR A 20 16.49 10.58 -9.16
N PHE A 21 15.79 9.49 -8.79
CA PHE A 21 15.84 8.99 -7.41
C PHE A 21 17.23 8.48 -7.03
N SER A 22 17.95 7.86 -7.96
CA SER A 22 19.33 7.41 -7.71
C SER A 22 20.27 8.59 -7.43
N GLU A 23 20.17 9.67 -8.21
CA GLU A 23 20.93 10.91 -7.97
C GLU A 23 20.66 11.54 -6.60
N LEU A 24 19.46 11.35 -6.06
CA LEU A 24 19.04 11.87 -4.75
C LEU A 24 19.39 10.93 -3.59
N GLY A 25 20.08 9.82 -3.85
CA GLY A 25 20.56 8.87 -2.84
C GLY A 25 19.72 7.60 -2.70
N GLY A 26 18.71 7.39 -3.56
CA GLY A 26 17.98 6.14 -3.63
C GLY A 26 18.81 5.00 -4.22
N ILE A 27 18.68 3.81 -3.67
CA ILE A 27 19.29 2.60 -4.23
C ILE A 27 18.28 1.98 -5.19
N VAL A 28 18.55 2.06 -6.48
CA VAL A 28 17.68 1.50 -7.52
C VAL A 28 18.02 0.02 -7.70
N VAL A 29 17.01 -0.81 -7.56
CA VAL A 29 17.07 -2.25 -7.80
C VAL A 29 16.22 -2.54 -9.03
N ASP A 30 16.87 -2.65 -10.18
CA ASP A 30 16.20 -2.86 -11.47
C ASP A 30 16.08 -4.36 -11.78
N GLY A 31 14.84 -4.85 -11.84
CA GLY A 31 14.57 -6.26 -12.10
C GLY A 31 15.04 -6.73 -13.48
N ASP A 32 15.00 -5.88 -14.51
CA ASP A 32 15.49 -6.22 -15.83
C ASP A 32 17.02 -6.35 -15.82
N VAL A 33 17.72 -5.45 -15.11
CA VAL A 33 19.19 -5.50 -14.95
C VAL A 33 19.60 -6.76 -14.21
N ILE A 34 18.97 -7.05 -13.06
CA ILE A 34 19.25 -8.27 -12.28
C ILE A 34 19.00 -9.52 -13.12
N ALA A 35 17.89 -9.57 -13.86
CA ALA A 35 17.59 -10.69 -14.75
C ALA A 35 18.62 -10.85 -15.89
N ARG A 36 19.45 -9.83 -16.17
CA ARG A 36 20.62 -9.96 -17.04
C ARG A 36 21.84 -10.48 -16.29
N GLU A 37 22.15 -9.87 -15.15
CA GLU A 37 23.31 -10.21 -14.33
C GLU A 37 23.33 -11.70 -13.97
N VAL A 38 22.19 -12.26 -13.54
CA VAL A 38 22.12 -13.65 -13.06
C VAL A 38 22.30 -14.72 -14.16
N VAL A 39 22.39 -14.30 -15.43
CA VAL A 39 22.61 -15.17 -16.59
C VAL A 39 23.80 -14.72 -17.44
N GLU A 40 24.70 -13.90 -16.88
CA GLU A 40 25.94 -13.52 -17.54
C GLU A 40 26.91 -14.72 -17.63
N PRO A 41 27.89 -14.70 -18.57
CA PRO A 41 28.92 -15.72 -18.65
C PRO A 41 29.59 -16.01 -17.29
N GLY A 42 29.67 -17.29 -16.93
CA GLY A 42 30.27 -17.75 -15.68
C GLY A 42 29.33 -17.82 -14.48
N THR A 43 28.05 -17.46 -14.64
CA THR A 43 27.04 -17.56 -13.57
C THR A 43 26.40 -18.96 -13.50
N GLU A 44 25.84 -19.29 -12.33
CA GLU A 44 25.02 -20.50 -12.17
C GLU A 44 23.79 -20.46 -13.08
N GLY A 45 23.15 -19.29 -13.24
CA GLY A 45 21.94 -19.16 -14.04
C GLY A 45 22.17 -19.47 -15.52
N LEU A 46 23.27 -18.99 -16.11
CA LEU A 46 23.58 -19.35 -17.50
C LEU A 46 23.84 -20.86 -17.65
N THR A 47 24.60 -21.45 -16.73
CA THR A 47 24.87 -22.90 -16.73
C THR A 47 23.59 -23.71 -16.70
N ARG A 48 22.66 -23.38 -15.79
CA ARG A 48 21.37 -24.08 -15.65
C ARG A 48 20.46 -23.89 -16.87
N LEU A 49 20.51 -22.72 -17.51
CA LEU A 49 19.76 -22.49 -18.75
C LEU A 49 20.32 -23.32 -19.92
N VAL A 50 21.64 -23.43 -20.04
CA VAL A 50 22.29 -24.29 -21.06
C VAL A 50 21.94 -25.76 -20.82
N GLU A 51 21.96 -26.22 -19.58
CA GLU A 51 21.53 -27.60 -19.23
C GLU A 51 20.06 -27.86 -19.63
N ALA A 52 19.17 -26.88 -19.48
CA ALA A 52 17.75 -27.03 -19.75
C ALA A 52 17.36 -26.87 -21.23
N PHE A 53 18.03 -25.95 -21.95
CA PHE A 53 17.64 -25.54 -23.31
C PHE A 53 18.69 -25.86 -24.39
N GLY A 54 19.86 -26.37 -24.00
CA GLY A 54 20.98 -26.71 -24.87
C GLY A 54 21.81 -25.50 -25.30
N ASP A 55 22.98 -25.77 -25.91
CA ASP A 55 23.96 -24.75 -26.30
C ASP A 55 23.47 -23.77 -27.38
N GLY A 56 22.35 -24.09 -28.05
CA GLY A 56 21.75 -23.23 -29.08
C GLY A 56 21.26 -21.87 -28.57
N ILE A 57 21.23 -21.67 -27.24
CA ILE A 57 20.93 -20.39 -26.61
C ILE A 57 22.16 -19.50 -26.40
N LEU A 58 23.35 -19.92 -26.83
CA LEU A 58 24.60 -19.16 -26.67
C LEU A 58 24.96 -18.41 -27.96
N THR A 59 25.66 -17.28 -27.81
CA THR A 59 26.40 -16.63 -28.90
C THR A 59 27.76 -17.28 -29.09
N GLU A 60 28.47 -16.94 -30.16
CA GLU A 60 29.83 -17.44 -30.41
C GLU A 60 30.81 -17.11 -29.26
N ASP A 61 30.58 -15.99 -28.57
CA ASP A 61 31.39 -15.54 -27.43
C ASP A 61 30.98 -16.19 -26.09
N GLY A 62 30.03 -17.13 -26.10
CA GLY A 62 29.56 -17.84 -24.91
C GLY A 62 28.57 -17.04 -24.04
N ALA A 63 28.06 -15.92 -24.53
CA ALA A 63 27.02 -15.14 -23.86
C ALA A 63 25.61 -15.63 -24.23
N LEU A 64 24.61 -15.26 -23.45
CA LEU A 64 23.22 -15.64 -23.72
C LEU A 64 22.66 -14.93 -24.97
N ASN A 65 22.27 -15.71 -25.97
CA ASN A 65 21.46 -15.27 -27.11
C ASN A 65 19.98 -15.21 -26.70
N ARG A 66 19.56 -14.04 -26.19
CA ARG A 66 18.19 -13.82 -25.70
C ARG A 66 17.10 -14.10 -26.74
N PRO A 67 17.22 -13.67 -28.02
CA PRO A 67 16.26 -14.05 -29.05
C PRO A 67 16.12 -15.56 -29.22
N ALA A 68 17.24 -16.30 -29.24
CA ALA A 68 17.21 -17.75 -29.36
C ALA A 68 16.54 -18.41 -28.14
N LEU A 69 16.91 -17.99 -26.92
CA LEU A 69 16.25 -18.46 -25.71
C LEU A 69 14.75 -18.14 -25.73
N ALA A 70 14.35 -16.92 -26.11
CA ALA A 70 12.95 -16.53 -26.17
C ALA A 70 12.16 -17.38 -27.17
N ALA A 71 12.71 -17.63 -28.36
CA ALA A 71 12.07 -18.48 -29.37
C ALA A 71 11.80 -19.91 -28.86
N ILE A 72 12.71 -20.46 -28.04
CA ILE A 72 12.57 -21.80 -27.45
C ILE A 72 11.64 -21.74 -26.23
N ALA A 73 11.91 -20.85 -25.27
CA ALA A 73 11.23 -20.81 -23.98
C ALA A 73 9.76 -20.37 -24.08
N PHE A 74 9.41 -19.54 -25.07
CA PHE A 74 8.02 -19.11 -25.29
C PHE A 74 7.30 -19.93 -26.38
N SER A 75 7.87 -21.06 -26.81
CA SER A 75 7.20 -21.99 -27.74
C SER A 75 6.09 -22.81 -27.08
N ASP A 76 6.17 -23.03 -25.76
CA ASP A 76 5.14 -23.71 -24.97
C ASP A 76 5.20 -23.30 -23.48
N ASP A 77 4.14 -23.64 -22.74
CA ASP A 77 3.98 -23.26 -21.35
C ASP A 77 4.94 -23.99 -20.39
N GLU A 78 5.34 -25.22 -20.71
CA GLU A 78 6.22 -26.02 -19.86
C GLU A 78 7.63 -25.45 -19.86
N LYS A 79 8.17 -25.13 -21.05
CA LYS A 79 9.47 -24.47 -21.20
C LYS A 79 9.49 -23.09 -20.58
N ARG A 80 8.40 -22.33 -20.70
CA ARG A 80 8.27 -21.03 -20.02
C ARG A 80 8.32 -21.20 -18.50
N ALA A 81 7.65 -22.22 -17.96
CA ALA A 81 7.71 -22.55 -16.55
C ALA A 81 9.13 -22.97 -16.13
N THR A 82 9.85 -23.75 -16.94
CA THR A 82 11.26 -24.11 -16.69
C THR A 82 12.16 -22.88 -16.64
N LEU A 83 12.06 -21.98 -17.63
CA LEU A 83 12.81 -20.72 -17.66
C LEU A 83 12.56 -19.91 -16.38
N ASN A 84 11.29 -19.70 -16.05
CA ASN A 84 10.89 -18.94 -14.86
C ASN A 84 11.38 -19.60 -13.56
N GLY A 85 11.33 -20.94 -13.47
CA GLY A 85 11.79 -21.70 -12.31
C GLY A 85 13.31 -21.65 -12.10
N ILE A 86 14.09 -21.39 -13.15
CA ILE A 86 15.54 -21.17 -13.04
C ILE A 86 15.82 -19.71 -12.68
N VAL A 87 15.23 -18.75 -13.40
CA VAL A 87 15.60 -17.33 -13.32
C VAL A 87 15.01 -16.66 -12.08
N HIS A 88 13.74 -16.89 -11.73
CA HIS A 88 13.08 -16.16 -10.65
C HIS A 88 13.76 -16.33 -9.28
N PRO A 89 14.18 -17.55 -8.86
CA PRO A 89 14.90 -17.70 -7.59
C PRO A 89 16.23 -16.94 -7.56
N LEU A 90 16.97 -16.92 -8.67
CA LEU A 90 18.25 -16.21 -8.77
C LEU A 90 18.05 -14.70 -8.72
N VAL A 91 17.05 -14.17 -9.43
CA VAL A 91 16.66 -12.76 -9.36
C VAL A 91 16.26 -12.37 -7.95
N ALA A 92 15.46 -13.20 -7.27
CA ALA A 92 15.03 -12.95 -5.90
C ALA A 92 16.23 -12.94 -4.93
N HIS A 93 17.17 -13.88 -5.07
CA HIS A 93 18.37 -13.95 -4.26
C HIS A 93 19.26 -12.71 -4.47
N ARG A 94 19.57 -12.38 -5.73
CA ARG A 94 20.39 -11.21 -6.06
C ARG A 94 19.77 -9.90 -5.57
N ARG A 95 18.44 -9.77 -5.67
CA ARG A 95 17.70 -8.66 -5.09
C ARG A 95 17.90 -8.59 -3.57
N SER A 96 17.77 -9.72 -2.86
CA SER A 96 17.96 -9.76 -1.41
C SER A 96 19.38 -9.33 -1.03
N GLU A 97 20.42 -9.80 -1.74
CA GLU A 97 21.80 -9.37 -1.51
C GLU A 97 21.98 -7.84 -1.64
N LEU A 98 21.39 -7.23 -2.69
CA LEU A 98 21.46 -5.78 -2.89
C LEU A 98 20.76 -5.00 -1.79
N ILE A 99 19.63 -5.53 -1.28
CA ILE A 99 18.89 -4.91 -0.18
C ILE A 99 19.64 -5.09 1.15
N GLU A 100 20.23 -6.26 1.40
CA GLU A 100 20.99 -6.55 2.62
C GLU A 100 22.31 -5.77 2.69
N ALA A 101 22.93 -5.49 1.54
CA ALA A 101 24.12 -4.66 1.44
C ALA A 101 23.85 -3.17 1.66
N ALA A 102 22.58 -2.73 1.61
CA ALA A 102 22.20 -1.34 1.81
C ALA A 102 22.28 -0.91 3.28
N HIS A 103 22.54 0.39 3.49
CA HIS A 103 22.49 0.98 4.83
C HIS A 103 21.07 0.92 5.41
N ALA A 104 20.95 0.82 6.74
CA ALA A 104 19.66 0.62 7.42
C ALA A 104 18.62 1.75 7.17
N ASP A 105 19.10 2.95 6.83
CA ASP A 105 18.34 4.16 6.51
C ASP A 105 18.14 4.38 5.00
N ALA A 106 18.62 3.47 4.15
CA ALA A 106 18.46 3.59 2.71
C ALA A 106 16.98 3.54 2.27
N VAL A 107 16.71 4.26 1.18
CA VAL A 107 15.48 4.14 0.40
C VAL A 107 15.78 3.24 -0.81
N ILE A 108 15.12 2.10 -0.86
CA ILE A 108 15.22 1.14 -1.96
C ILE A 108 14.09 1.42 -2.95
N VAL A 109 14.44 1.64 -4.21
CA VAL A 109 13.50 1.82 -5.31
C VAL A 109 13.57 0.56 -6.19
N GLU A 110 12.59 -0.31 -6.08
CA GLU A 110 12.48 -1.49 -6.93
C GLU A 110 11.76 -1.14 -8.23
N ASP A 111 12.51 -1.10 -9.33
CA ASP A 111 11.97 -0.91 -10.66
C ASP A 111 11.45 -2.25 -11.20
N ILE A 112 10.11 -2.39 -11.25
CA ILE A 112 9.41 -3.63 -11.58
C ILE A 112 8.42 -3.36 -12.73
N PRO A 113 8.76 -3.72 -13.99
CA PRO A 113 7.91 -3.50 -15.14
C PRO A 113 6.53 -4.18 -15.05
N LEU A 114 6.45 -5.35 -14.41
CA LEU A 114 5.23 -6.17 -14.28
C LEU A 114 4.59 -6.09 -12.88
N LEU A 115 4.83 -4.99 -12.15
CA LEU A 115 4.35 -4.83 -10.77
C LEU A 115 2.83 -4.95 -10.67
N VAL A 116 2.11 -4.36 -11.63
CA VAL A 116 0.64 -4.35 -11.63
C VAL A 116 0.09 -5.68 -12.13
N GLU A 117 0.66 -6.18 -13.22
CA GLU A 117 0.31 -7.45 -13.85
C GLU A 117 0.50 -8.63 -12.88
N SER A 118 1.54 -8.58 -12.05
CA SER A 118 1.87 -9.62 -11.07
C SER A 118 1.26 -9.35 -9.68
N GLN A 119 0.36 -8.35 -9.56
CA GLN A 119 -0.32 -7.98 -8.32
C GLN A 119 0.64 -7.72 -7.12
N MET A 120 1.80 -7.15 -7.41
CA MET A 120 2.88 -6.99 -6.42
C MET A 120 2.77 -5.73 -5.56
N ALA A 121 1.90 -4.79 -5.94
CA ALA A 121 1.72 -3.50 -5.25
C ALA A 121 1.56 -3.61 -3.72
N PRO A 122 0.79 -4.57 -3.15
CA PRO A 122 0.63 -4.70 -1.71
C PRO A 122 1.91 -5.02 -0.93
N MET A 123 2.97 -5.50 -1.59
CA MET A 123 4.25 -5.77 -0.93
C MET A 123 5.06 -4.51 -0.63
N PHE A 124 4.63 -3.35 -1.14
CA PHE A 124 5.35 -2.09 -1.02
C PHE A 124 4.60 -1.10 -0.11
N PRO A 125 5.31 -0.45 0.83
CA PRO A 125 4.79 0.71 1.57
C PRO A 125 4.32 1.85 0.66
N LEU A 126 4.97 2.04 -0.49
CA LEU A 126 4.67 3.09 -1.46
C LEU A 126 4.86 2.58 -2.89
N VAL A 127 3.86 2.80 -3.74
CA VAL A 127 3.91 2.49 -5.19
C VAL A 127 3.82 3.77 -6.01
N VAL A 128 4.86 4.01 -6.82
CA VAL A 128 4.96 5.12 -7.76
C VAL A 128 4.74 4.59 -9.17
N ILE A 129 3.73 5.14 -9.86
CA ILE A 129 3.47 4.83 -11.27
C ILE A 129 3.77 6.03 -12.13
N VAL A 130 4.66 5.86 -13.10
CA VAL A 130 4.92 6.84 -14.15
C VAL A 130 3.97 6.59 -15.31
N HIS A 131 3.29 7.64 -15.74
CA HIS A 131 2.29 7.61 -16.79
C HIS A 131 2.59 8.64 -17.88
N ALA A 132 2.18 8.32 -19.10
CA ALA A 132 2.06 9.26 -20.21
C ALA A 132 0.96 8.75 -21.15
N ASP A 133 0.36 9.65 -21.91
CA ASP A 133 -0.68 9.28 -22.88
C ASP A 133 -0.17 8.20 -23.88
N PRO A 134 -1.03 7.26 -24.32
CA PRO A 134 -0.64 6.17 -25.20
C PRO A 134 0.05 6.63 -26.49
N ASP A 135 -0.46 7.67 -27.15
CA ASP A 135 0.12 8.16 -28.41
C ASP A 135 1.50 8.80 -28.20
N LEU A 136 1.69 9.51 -27.08
CA LEU A 136 3.01 10.04 -26.70
C LEU A 136 4.00 8.91 -26.43
N ARG A 137 3.56 7.83 -25.78
CA ARG A 137 4.38 6.63 -25.54
C ARG A 137 4.78 5.95 -26.85
N VAL A 138 3.85 5.82 -27.81
CA VAL A 138 4.13 5.29 -29.15
C VAL A 138 5.22 6.12 -29.84
N ASN A 139 5.07 7.45 -29.87
CA ASN A 139 6.06 8.34 -30.49
C ASN A 139 7.45 8.17 -29.88
N ARG A 140 7.54 8.11 -28.54
CA ARG A 140 8.81 7.87 -27.83
C ARG A 140 9.44 6.52 -28.17
N LEU A 141 8.63 5.49 -28.39
CA LEU A 141 9.13 4.16 -28.76
C LEU A 141 9.63 4.10 -30.20
N ILE A 142 8.97 4.81 -31.11
CA ILE A 142 9.45 4.93 -32.48
C ILE A 142 10.78 5.70 -32.50
N GLU A 143 10.80 6.89 -31.90
CA GLU A 143 11.96 7.81 -31.95
C GLU A 143 13.20 7.23 -31.23
N TYR A 144 13.03 6.71 -30.02
CA TYR A 144 14.17 6.32 -29.16
C TYR A 144 14.47 4.83 -29.14
N ARG A 145 13.54 3.97 -29.58
CA ARG A 145 13.71 2.51 -29.59
C ARG A 145 13.62 1.89 -30.98
N GLY A 146 13.30 2.68 -32.01
CA GLY A 146 13.24 2.21 -33.40
C GLY A 146 12.10 1.23 -33.67
N PHE A 147 11.05 1.23 -32.85
CA PHE A 147 9.89 0.36 -33.06
C PHE A 147 9.06 0.86 -34.24
N THR A 148 8.34 -0.05 -34.89
CA THR A 148 7.24 0.33 -35.77
C THR A 148 6.05 0.79 -34.90
N GLU A 149 5.18 1.64 -35.45
CA GLU A 149 3.96 2.04 -34.75
C GLU A 149 3.11 0.84 -34.34
N GLU A 150 2.96 -0.15 -35.24
CA GLU A 150 2.20 -1.37 -34.98
C GLU A 150 2.78 -2.18 -33.81
N ASP A 151 4.10 -2.41 -33.77
CA ASP A 151 4.74 -3.13 -32.66
C ASP A 151 4.64 -2.35 -31.34
N ALA A 152 4.84 -1.03 -31.38
CA ALA A 152 4.70 -0.18 -30.21
C ALA A 152 3.27 -0.25 -29.63
N ARG A 153 2.24 -0.13 -30.46
CA ARG A 153 0.84 -0.23 -30.03
C ARG A 153 0.49 -1.62 -29.50
N ALA A 154 0.93 -2.69 -30.19
CA ALA A 154 0.71 -4.06 -29.75
C ALA A 154 1.30 -4.32 -28.35
N ARG A 155 2.53 -3.85 -28.11
CA ARG A 155 3.19 -3.98 -26.79
C ARG A 155 2.50 -3.17 -25.71
N ILE A 156 2.06 -1.95 -26.00
CA ILE A 156 1.31 -1.14 -25.03
C ILE A 156 -0.01 -1.82 -24.64
N ALA A 157 -0.72 -2.39 -25.62
CA ALA A 157 -2.00 -3.07 -25.40
C ALA A 157 -1.88 -4.38 -24.60
N ALA A 158 -0.72 -5.05 -24.65
CA ALA A 158 -0.46 -6.29 -23.91
C ALA A 158 -0.16 -6.07 -22.41
N GLN A 159 0.08 -4.83 -21.97
CA GLN A 159 0.34 -4.50 -20.57
C GLN A 159 -0.96 -4.20 -19.81
N ALA A 160 -0.88 -4.01 -18.49
CA ALA A 160 -2.01 -3.57 -17.68
C ALA A 160 -2.68 -2.31 -18.28
N SER A 161 -3.97 -2.12 -18.03
CA SER A 161 -4.71 -0.90 -18.38
C SER A 161 -4.32 0.27 -17.48
N GLU A 162 -4.71 1.49 -17.87
CA GLU A 162 -4.56 2.65 -17.00
C GLU A 162 -5.35 2.51 -15.70
N GLU A 163 -6.59 2.02 -15.78
CA GLU A 163 -7.46 1.80 -14.63
C GLU A 163 -6.82 0.86 -13.60
N GLN A 164 -6.27 -0.27 -14.08
CA GLN A 164 -5.54 -1.22 -13.21
C GLN A 164 -4.33 -0.58 -12.54
N ARG A 165 -3.59 0.28 -13.25
CA ARG A 165 -2.46 1.03 -12.67
C ARG A 165 -2.95 2.05 -11.63
N ARG A 166 -3.98 2.84 -11.96
CA ARG A 166 -4.57 3.85 -11.06
C ARG A 166 -5.06 3.24 -9.76
N ALA A 167 -5.65 2.05 -9.82
CA ALA A 167 -6.15 1.35 -8.64
C ALA A 167 -5.06 1.11 -7.59
N VAL A 168 -3.81 0.84 -8.02
CA VAL A 168 -2.70 0.47 -7.15
C VAL A 168 -1.64 1.57 -6.93
N ALA A 169 -1.77 2.71 -7.60
CA ALA A 169 -0.83 3.83 -7.44
C ALA A 169 -1.07 4.62 -6.15
N ASP A 170 -0.09 4.66 -5.26
CA ASP A 170 -0.07 5.64 -4.16
C ASP A 170 0.38 7.03 -4.66
N VAL A 171 1.18 7.03 -5.71
CA VAL A 171 1.61 8.23 -6.43
C VAL A 171 1.47 8.00 -7.93
N TRP A 172 0.83 8.95 -8.60
CA TRP A 172 0.76 8.99 -10.05
C TRP A 172 1.60 10.15 -10.60
N LEU A 173 2.71 9.82 -11.26
CA LEU A 173 3.57 10.79 -11.91
C LEU A 173 3.21 10.90 -13.40
N ASP A 174 2.56 12.00 -13.76
CA ASP A 174 2.26 12.33 -15.14
C ASP A 174 3.49 12.90 -15.86
N ASN A 175 3.90 12.21 -16.93
CA ASN A 175 5.01 12.51 -17.83
C ASN A 175 4.53 12.83 -19.26
N SER A 176 3.40 13.55 -19.37
CA SER A 176 2.91 14.09 -20.64
C SER A 176 3.67 15.36 -21.08
N GLY A 177 4.46 15.95 -20.17
CA GLY A 177 5.30 17.12 -20.42
C GLY A 177 6.72 16.79 -20.90
N SER A 178 7.63 17.73 -20.67
CA SER A 178 9.05 17.59 -21.00
C SER A 178 9.81 16.70 -20.02
N ALA A 179 10.97 16.18 -20.43
CA ALA A 179 11.84 15.39 -19.55
C ALA A 179 12.27 16.18 -18.29
N GLY A 180 12.53 17.48 -18.42
CA GLY A 180 12.87 18.35 -17.30
C GLY A 180 11.73 18.48 -16.29
N GLU A 181 10.48 18.63 -16.76
CA GLU A 181 9.31 18.67 -15.87
C GLU A 181 9.12 17.36 -15.10
N LEU A 182 9.39 16.20 -15.71
CA LEU A 182 9.34 14.92 -14.99
C LEU A 182 10.43 14.84 -13.92
N VAL A 183 11.65 15.30 -14.21
CA VAL A 183 12.74 15.36 -13.22
C VAL A 183 12.34 16.23 -12.03
N GLU A 184 11.76 17.42 -12.26
CA GLU A 184 11.30 18.30 -11.18
C GLU A 184 10.17 17.67 -10.36
N LYS A 185 9.18 17.03 -11.01
CA LYS A 185 8.13 16.28 -10.29
C LYS A 185 8.70 15.14 -9.45
N ALA A 186 9.71 14.42 -9.95
CA ALA A 186 10.38 13.37 -9.21
C ALA A 186 11.20 13.92 -8.03
N ARG A 187 11.91 15.05 -8.20
CA ARG A 187 12.63 15.74 -7.11
C ARG A 187 11.67 16.21 -6.03
N ALA A 188 10.54 16.83 -6.40
CA ALA A 188 9.51 17.25 -5.45
C ALA A 188 8.95 16.05 -4.68
N LEU A 189 8.57 14.97 -5.37
CA LEU A 189 8.11 13.74 -4.72
C LEU A 189 9.13 13.16 -3.74
N TRP A 190 10.41 13.21 -4.10
CA TRP A 190 11.48 12.75 -3.23
C TRP A 190 11.57 13.56 -1.94
N HIS A 191 11.67 14.88 -2.04
CA HIS A 191 11.88 15.77 -0.90
C HIS A 191 10.62 15.94 -0.04
N ASP A 192 9.44 16.00 -0.66
CA ASP A 192 8.19 16.35 0.04
C ASP A 192 7.50 15.13 0.65
N ARG A 193 7.76 13.91 0.15
CA ARG A 193 7.09 12.69 0.63
C ARG A 193 8.05 11.56 0.97
N ILE A 194 8.91 11.14 0.04
CA ILE A 194 9.76 9.94 0.23
C ILE A 194 10.76 10.12 1.37
N GLN A 195 11.52 11.21 1.36
CA GLN A 195 12.55 11.48 2.37
C GLN A 195 11.93 11.68 3.77
N PRO A 196 10.86 12.47 3.96
CA PRO A 196 10.16 12.53 5.24
C PRO A 196 9.57 11.18 5.69
N PHE A 197 9.02 10.38 4.77
CA PHE A 197 8.50 9.04 5.10
C PHE A 197 9.61 8.12 5.61
N ALA A 198 10.73 8.03 4.89
CA ALA A 198 11.89 7.24 5.32
C ALA A 198 12.42 7.70 6.69
N HIS A 199 12.52 9.01 6.90
CA HIS A 199 12.95 9.59 8.17
C HIS A 199 11.98 9.26 9.32
N ASN A 200 10.68 9.36 9.08
CA ASN A 200 9.66 9.01 10.06
C ASN A 200 9.69 7.53 10.45
N LEU A 201 9.91 6.62 9.49
CA LEU A 201 10.09 5.19 9.78
C LEU A 201 11.32 4.93 10.63
N GLN A 202 12.46 5.52 10.28
CA GLN A 202 13.70 5.37 11.05
C GLN A 202 13.52 5.90 12.47
N ALA A 203 12.85 7.03 12.63
CA ALA A 203 12.58 7.64 13.93
C ALA A 203 11.39 7.01 14.67
N ARG A 204 10.67 6.06 14.07
CA ARG A 204 9.43 5.46 14.59
C ARG A 204 8.38 6.50 14.98
N ARG A 205 8.14 7.49 14.10
CA ARG A 205 7.18 8.59 14.31
C ARG A 205 6.06 8.57 13.29
N CYS A 206 4.85 8.89 13.76
CA CYS A 206 3.72 9.14 12.87
C CYS A 206 4.04 10.32 11.94
N ALA A 207 3.51 10.28 10.73
CA ALA A 207 3.41 11.48 9.93
C ALA A 207 2.53 12.53 10.65
N PRO A 208 2.93 13.81 10.66
CA PRO A 208 2.12 14.86 11.25
C PRO A 208 0.80 15.00 10.49
N THR A 209 -0.30 15.16 11.22
CA THR A 209 -1.64 15.40 10.65
C THR A 209 -2.21 16.69 11.17
N GLN A 210 -2.96 17.40 10.35
CA GLN A 210 -3.72 18.57 10.79
C GLN A 210 -5.16 18.15 11.11
N PRO A 211 -5.76 18.62 12.21
CA PRO A 211 -7.14 18.31 12.55
C PRO A 211 -8.16 19.09 11.69
N LEU A 212 -7.85 19.35 10.41
CA LEU A 212 -8.71 20.08 9.49
C LEU A 212 -9.80 19.17 8.93
N LEU A 213 -11.05 19.63 8.98
CA LEU A 213 -12.17 18.96 8.31
C LEU A 213 -12.15 19.35 6.83
N VAL A 214 -12.19 18.36 5.94
CA VAL A 214 -12.28 18.54 4.49
C VAL A 214 -13.58 17.95 3.97
N ALA A 215 -13.99 18.41 2.78
CA ALA A 215 -15.07 17.79 2.04
C ALA A 215 -14.75 16.32 1.73
N ALA A 216 -15.79 15.50 1.59
CA ALA A 216 -15.60 14.08 1.26
C ALA A 216 -14.79 13.90 -0.03
N ASP A 217 -13.65 13.21 0.05
CA ASP A 217 -12.82 12.90 -1.11
C ASP A 217 -13.34 11.61 -1.78
N PRO A 218 -13.72 11.66 -3.08
CA PRO A 218 -14.18 10.48 -3.81
C PRO A 218 -13.09 9.40 -3.96
N ASP A 219 -11.81 9.72 -3.76
CA ASP A 219 -10.70 8.79 -3.88
C ASP A 219 -10.38 8.02 -2.58
N TRP A 220 -10.94 8.42 -1.43
CA TRP A 220 -10.72 7.71 -0.16
C TRP A 220 -11.01 6.21 -0.23
N PRO A 221 -12.09 5.72 -0.88
CA PRO A 221 -12.31 4.29 -1.02
C PRO A 221 -11.20 3.58 -1.80
N ALA A 222 -10.65 4.20 -2.85
CA ALA A 222 -9.55 3.62 -3.63
C ALA A 222 -8.24 3.60 -2.82
N GLN A 223 -7.96 4.69 -2.10
CA GLN A 223 -6.82 4.79 -1.19
C GLN A 223 -6.91 3.75 -0.06
N ALA A 224 -8.08 3.59 0.56
CA ALA A 224 -8.34 2.60 1.60
C ALA A 224 -8.17 1.16 1.08
N ARG A 225 -8.62 0.86 -0.15
CA ARG A 225 -8.37 -0.46 -0.77
C ARG A 225 -6.89 -0.80 -0.90
N ARG A 226 -6.04 0.18 -1.26
CA ARG A 226 -4.57 -0.02 -1.30
C ARG A 226 -4.00 -0.30 0.08
N ILE A 227 -4.42 0.47 1.08
CA ILE A 227 -4.03 0.29 2.48
C ILE A 227 -4.45 -1.10 2.99
N VAL A 228 -5.70 -1.51 2.77
CA VAL A 228 -6.23 -2.81 3.16
C VAL A 228 -5.45 -3.94 2.50
N ALA A 229 -5.17 -3.85 1.19
CA ALA A 229 -4.39 -4.86 0.49
C ALA A 229 -2.98 -4.99 1.07
N ARG A 230 -2.31 -3.85 1.33
CA ARG A 230 -0.97 -3.81 1.95
C ARG A 230 -0.97 -4.43 3.35
N LEU A 231 -1.96 -4.09 4.19
CA LEU A 231 -2.10 -4.66 5.53
C LEU A 231 -2.43 -6.14 5.48
N ASN A 232 -3.22 -6.60 4.51
CA ASN A 232 -3.51 -8.02 4.33
C ASN A 232 -2.25 -8.81 4.02
N THR A 233 -1.37 -8.29 3.15
CA THR A 233 -0.06 -8.89 2.89
C THR A 233 0.86 -8.84 4.11
N ALA A 234 0.90 -7.71 4.82
CA ALA A 234 1.78 -7.54 5.98
C ALA A 234 1.39 -8.42 7.18
N CYS A 235 0.09 -8.51 7.48
CA CYS A 235 -0.42 -9.26 8.62
C CYS A 235 -0.51 -10.77 8.35
N GLY A 236 -0.65 -11.18 7.09
CA GLY A 236 -0.76 -12.58 6.70
C GLY A 236 -1.88 -13.29 7.46
N HIS A 237 -1.58 -14.47 8.00
CA HIS A 237 -2.55 -15.32 8.69
C HIS A 237 -3.01 -14.80 10.06
N HIS A 238 -2.34 -13.81 10.65
CA HIS A 238 -2.76 -13.23 11.93
C HIS A 238 -4.02 -12.36 11.81
N ALA A 239 -4.28 -11.79 10.63
CA ALA A 239 -5.48 -11.00 10.37
C ALA A 239 -6.63 -11.90 9.91
N SER A 240 -7.70 -11.95 10.69
CA SER A 240 -8.94 -12.64 10.32
C SER A 240 -9.80 -11.84 9.34
N ARG A 241 -9.74 -10.50 9.42
CA ARG A 241 -10.36 -9.54 8.50
C ARG A 241 -9.73 -8.16 8.65
N ILE A 242 -9.82 -7.35 7.60
CA ILE A 242 -9.32 -5.97 7.57
C ILE A 242 -10.36 -5.07 6.92
N ASP A 243 -10.76 -4.01 7.61
CA ASP A 243 -11.91 -3.19 7.25
C ASP A 243 -11.56 -1.70 7.26
N HIS A 244 -12.00 -0.97 6.22
CA HIS A 244 -12.01 0.50 6.24
C HIS A 244 -13.11 0.98 7.18
N ILE A 245 -12.71 1.70 8.24
CA ILE A 245 -13.60 2.18 9.29
C ILE A 245 -13.58 3.71 9.40
N GLY A 246 -14.30 4.26 10.39
CA GLY A 246 -14.27 5.69 10.68
C GLY A 246 -15.06 6.53 9.68
N SER A 247 -14.84 7.86 9.70
CA SER A 247 -15.63 8.79 8.90
C SER A 247 -15.37 8.66 7.40
N THR A 248 -14.14 8.38 6.99
CA THR A 248 -13.77 8.27 5.57
C THR A 248 -14.37 7.03 4.90
N ALA A 249 -14.87 6.06 5.68
CA ALA A 249 -15.60 4.90 5.20
C ALA A 249 -17.10 5.16 4.95
N VAL A 250 -17.62 6.33 5.35
CA VAL A 250 -19.02 6.72 5.16
C VAL A 250 -19.15 7.59 3.90
N PRO A 251 -19.86 7.13 2.86
CA PRO A 251 -19.96 7.86 1.60
C PRO A 251 -20.50 9.28 1.76
N GLY A 252 -19.81 10.26 1.14
CA GLY A 252 -20.21 11.66 1.12
C GLY A 252 -20.09 12.41 2.46
N MET A 253 -19.42 11.84 3.46
CA MET A 253 -19.26 12.49 4.77
C MET A 253 -17.96 13.28 4.86
N ASP A 254 -18.04 14.59 5.14
CA ASP A 254 -16.88 15.40 5.48
C ASP A 254 -16.10 14.79 6.66
N ALA A 255 -14.78 14.75 6.57
CA ALA A 255 -13.94 14.11 7.57
C ALA A 255 -12.57 14.81 7.67
N LYS A 256 -11.80 14.45 8.69
CA LYS A 256 -10.36 14.68 8.61
C LYS A 256 -9.81 13.80 7.51
N ASP A 257 -8.81 14.28 6.79
CA ASP A 257 -8.15 13.52 5.73
C ASP A 257 -7.17 12.48 6.31
N VAL A 258 -7.73 11.56 7.09
CA VAL A 258 -7.05 10.43 7.74
C VAL A 258 -7.91 9.20 7.53
N ILE A 259 -7.33 8.16 6.94
CA ILE A 259 -8.02 6.88 6.76
C ILE A 259 -7.85 6.03 8.02
N ASP A 260 -8.95 5.58 8.62
CA ASP A 260 -8.90 4.64 9.74
C ASP A 260 -9.17 3.22 9.21
N VAL A 261 -8.31 2.26 9.54
CA VAL A 261 -8.49 0.84 9.18
C VAL A 261 -8.45 0.00 10.45
N GLN A 262 -9.28 -1.03 10.50
CA GLN A 262 -9.26 -2.04 11.55
C GLN A 262 -8.68 -3.35 11.02
N VAL A 263 -7.67 -3.88 11.71
CA VAL A 263 -7.20 -5.26 11.57
C VAL A 263 -7.78 -6.06 12.74
N THR A 264 -8.54 -7.11 12.44
CA THR A 264 -9.11 -8.00 13.46
C THR A 264 -8.23 -9.23 13.64
N VAL A 265 -7.75 -9.46 14.86
CA VAL A 265 -6.85 -10.57 15.23
C VAL A 265 -7.50 -11.49 16.27
N ALA A 266 -6.93 -12.67 16.50
CA ALA A 266 -7.46 -13.61 17.48
C ALA A 266 -7.10 -13.27 18.93
N SER A 267 -5.98 -12.56 19.15
CA SER A 267 -5.48 -12.23 20.50
C SER A 267 -4.64 -10.94 20.51
N LEU A 268 -4.36 -10.41 21.71
CA LEU A 268 -3.40 -9.30 21.85
C LEU A 268 -1.95 -9.75 21.57
N ASP A 269 -1.63 -11.03 21.80
CA ASP A 269 -0.31 -11.57 21.45
C ASP A 269 -0.10 -11.58 19.94
N ASP A 270 -1.14 -11.93 19.15
CA ASP A 270 -1.11 -11.76 17.69
C ASP A 270 -0.95 -10.30 17.30
N ALA A 271 -1.63 -9.38 18.01
CA ALA A 271 -1.47 -7.95 17.76
C ALA A 271 -0.03 -7.47 18.00
N ASP A 272 0.62 -7.94 19.07
CA ASP A 272 2.01 -7.63 19.38
C ASP A 272 2.99 -8.25 18.37
N GLY A 273 2.71 -9.46 17.89
CA GLY A 273 3.48 -10.15 16.85
C GLY A 273 3.51 -9.42 15.50
N LEU A 274 2.56 -8.50 15.24
CA LEU A 274 2.49 -7.74 14.00
C LEU A 274 3.45 -6.55 13.93
N ALA A 275 4.09 -6.15 15.03
CA ALA A 275 4.84 -4.89 15.12
C ALA A 275 5.89 -4.70 14.01
N ASP A 276 6.75 -5.69 13.78
CA ASP A 276 7.82 -5.61 12.77
C ASP A 276 7.26 -5.64 11.34
N SER A 277 6.23 -6.45 11.09
CA SER A 277 5.57 -6.54 9.77
C SER A 277 4.87 -5.23 9.39
N LEU A 278 4.20 -4.58 10.35
CA LEU A 278 3.53 -3.31 10.14
C LEU A 278 4.54 -2.17 9.97
N LEU A 279 5.66 -2.20 10.71
CA LEU A 279 6.76 -1.27 10.51
C LEU A 279 7.36 -1.38 9.12
N ALA A 280 7.61 -2.62 8.66
CA ALA A 280 8.09 -2.88 7.29
C ALA A 280 7.09 -2.42 6.21
N ALA A 281 5.79 -2.43 6.51
CA ALA A 281 4.72 -1.96 5.65
C ALA A 281 4.46 -0.44 5.71
N GLY A 282 5.17 0.31 6.56
CA GLY A 282 5.09 1.76 6.63
C GLY A 282 4.35 2.34 7.86
N TYR A 283 3.97 1.51 8.83
CA TYR A 283 3.16 1.91 9.99
C TYR A 283 3.92 1.76 11.30
N VAL A 284 3.94 2.82 12.11
CA VAL A 284 4.67 2.83 13.39
C VAL A 284 3.68 2.72 14.56
N SER A 285 4.10 2.02 15.62
CA SER A 285 3.29 1.88 16.84
C SER A 285 3.15 3.20 17.58
N THR A 286 1.98 3.42 18.19
CA THR A 286 1.72 4.54 19.08
C THR A 286 1.71 4.10 20.55
N ALA A 287 1.66 5.04 21.48
CA ALA A 287 1.52 4.75 22.91
C ALA A 287 0.10 4.30 23.31
N VAL A 288 -0.87 4.33 22.40
CA VAL A 288 -2.28 4.01 22.69
C VAL A 288 -2.48 2.49 22.67
N THR A 289 -2.84 1.93 23.82
CA THR A 289 -3.02 0.48 24.02
C THR A 289 -4.45 0.06 24.36
N ALA A 290 -5.39 1.02 24.48
CA ALA A 290 -6.80 0.76 24.70
C ALA A 290 -7.66 1.85 24.06
N ASP A 291 -8.92 1.53 23.75
CA ASP A 291 -9.95 2.54 23.54
C ASP A 291 -10.51 3.04 24.89
N VAL A 292 -11.23 4.17 24.88
CA VAL A 292 -11.96 4.61 26.07
C VAL A 292 -13.12 3.65 26.32
N GLY A 293 -13.15 3.01 27.49
CA GLY A 293 -14.21 2.09 27.89
C GLY A 293 -15.61 2.70 27.84
N LYS A 294 -16.61 1.86 27.65
CA LYS A 294 -18.04 2.21 27.74
C LYS A 294 -18.71 1.24 28.72
N PRO A 295 -19.57 1.74 29.62
CA PRO A 295 -20.32 0.87 30.52
C PRO A 295 -21.28 -0.01 29.72
N ASP A 296 -21.62 -1.19 30.25
CA ASP A 296 -22.46 -2.17 29.56
C ASP A 296 -21.92 -2.47 28.15
N ALA A 297 -20.64 -2.87 28.09
CA ALA A 297 -19.97 -3.08 26.83
C ALA A 297 -20.64 -4.21 26.05
N ARG A 298 -20.95 -3.95 24.79
CA ARG A 298 -21.77 -4.81 23.92
C ARG A 298 -20.93 -5.54 22.87
N SER A 299 -21.40 -6.73 22.50
CA SER A 299 -20.89 -7.55 21.42
C SER A 299 -21.99 -8.40 20.78
N THR A 300 -21.82 -8.81 19.52
CA THR A 300 -22.67 -9.85 18.92
C THR A 300 -22.29 -11.26 19.37
N GLN A 301 -21.16 -11.42 20.06
CA GLN A 301 -20.70 -12.67 20.64
C GLN A 301 -21.04 -12.72 22.12
N ALA A 302 -21.81 -13.73 22.52
CA ALA A 302 -22.37 -13.82 23.86
C ALA A 302 -21.32 -13.84 24.99
N GLU A 303 -20.10 -14.31 24.71
CA GLU A 303 -19.00 -14.33 25.68
C GLU A 303 -18.41 -12.94 26.00
N PHE A 304 -18.66 -11.94 25.14
CA PHE A 304 -18.14 -10.57 25.29
C PHE A 304 -19.26 -9.51 25.37
N ASP A 305 -20.53 -9.92 25.41
CA ASP A 305 -21.68 -9.01 25.48
C ASP A 305 -22.06 -8.70 26.93
N GLN A 306 -22.57 -7.49 27.18
CA GLN A 306 -23.01 -6.99 28.49
C GLN A 306 -21.96 -7.20 29.60
N THR A 307 -20.76 -6.72 29.34
CA THR A 307 -19.60 -6.86 30.24
C THR A 307 -19.07 -5.49 30.69
N ASP A 308 -18.53 -5.44 31.91
CA ASP A 308 -17.82 -4.28 32.45
C ASP A 308 -16.30 -4.57 32.60
N ASP A 309 -15.79 -5.62 31.94
CA ASP A 309 -14.36 -5.93 31.92
C ASP A 309 -13.59 -4.94 31.02
N ASP A 310 -12.94 -3.97 31.65
CA ASP A 310 -12.13 -2.94 30.99
C ASP A 310 -10.98 -3.54 30.15
N ALA A 311 -10.50 -4.77 30.44
CA ALA A 311 -9.44 -5.40 29.68
C ALA A 311 -9.85 -5.65 28.21
N LEU A 312 -11.14 -5.82 27.94
CA LEU A 312 -11.69 -6.06 26.60
C LEU A 312 -11.68 -4.83 25.69
N TRP A 313 -11.28 -3.66 26.21
CA TRP A 313 -11.01 -2.46 25.41
C TRP A 313 -9.54 -2.35 24.95
N GLY A 314 -8.71 -3.33 25.30
CA GLY A 314 -7.33 -3.42 24.86
C GLY A 314 -7.19 -3.53 23.33
N LYS A 315 -6.18 -2.85 22.79
CA LYS A 315 -5.85 -2.83 21.35
C LYS A 315 -4.37 -2.52 21.13
N ARG A 316 -3.96 -2.50 19.85
CA ARG A 316 -2.78 -1.74 19.41
C ARG A 316 -3.20 -0.71 18.38
N LEU A 317 -2.57 0.46 18.42
CA LEU A 317 -2.79 1.51 17.43
C LEU A 317 -1.46 1.84 16.75
N TYR A 318 -1.48 1.79 15.42
CA TYR A 318 -0.39 2.22 14.57
C TYR A 318 -0.84 3.41 13.73
N CYS A 319 0.13 4.18 13.23
CA CYS A 319 -0.09 5.31 12.34
C CYS A 319 0.87 5.22 11.16
N SER A 320 0.45 5.71 10.00
CA SER A 320 1.33 5.83 8.83
C SER A 320 2.47 6.79 9.11
N ALA A 321 3.69 6.42 8.69
CA ALA A 321 4.83 7.33 8.64
C ALA A 321 4.88 8.15 7.34
N ASP A 322 4.02 7.86 6.35
CA ASP A 322 3.92 8.57 5.07
C ASP A 322 3.11 9.87 5.23
N PRO A 323 3.73 11.06 5.03
CA PRO A 323 3.01 12.33 5.11
C PRO A 323 1.99 12.52 3.98
N GLY A 324 2.15 11.83 2.85
CA GLY A 324 1.21 11.92 1.73
C GLY A 324 -0.04 11.08 1.90
N ARG A 325 -0.09 10.17 2.88
CA ARG A 325 -1.33 9.47 3.24
C ARG A 325 -1.42 9.13 4.73
N PRO A 326 -1.86 10.08 5.56
CA PRO A 326 -2.22 9.83 6.95
C PRO A 326 -3.21 8.69 7.09
N THR A 327 -2.84 7.71 7.93
CA THR A 327 -3.63 6.51 8.17
C THR A 327 -3.48 6.08 9.63
N HIS A 328 -4.57 5.63 10.26
CA HIS A 328 -4.53 4.90 11.52
C HIS A 328 -4.87 3.43 11.28
N VAL A 329 -4.12 2.54 11.92
CA VAL A 329 -4.36 1.10 11.87
C VAL A 329 -4.65 0.62 13.29
N HIS A 330 -5.91 0.31 13.54
CA HIS A 330 -6.41 -0.23 14.80
C HIS A 330 -6.34 -1.74 14.75
N VAL A 331 -5.52 -2.36 15.59
CA VAL A 331 -5.48 -3.82 15.73
C VAL A 331 -6.30 -4.21 16.95
N ARG A 332 -7.42 -4.90 16.74
CA ARG A 332 -8.37 -5.26 17.81
C ARG A 332 -8.69 -6.75 17.77
N VAL A 333 -8.98 -7.31 18.94
CA VAL A 333 -9.31 -8.73 19.09
C VAL A 333 -10.73 -9.01 18.62
N ALA A 334 -10.92 -10.11 17.90
CA ALA A 334 -12.21 -10.54 17.38
C ALA A 334 -13.27 -10.63 18.50
N GLY A 335 -14.45 -10.08 18.24
CA GLY A 335 -15.59 -10.14 19.18
C GLY A 335 -15.53 -9.13 20.33
N TRP A 336 -14.38 -8.50 20.58
CA TRP A 336 -14.27 -7.50 21.65
C TRP A 336 -15.10 -6.24 21.35
N PRO A 337 -15.58 -5.51 22.38
CA PRO A 337 -16.49 -4.38 22.20
C PRO A 337 -15.95 -3.30 21.25
N GLY A 338 -14.68 -2.94 21.37
CA GLY A 338 -14.04 -1.95 20.49
C GLY A 338 -13.94 -2.43 19.03
N GLN A 339 -13.73 -3.73 18.81
CA GLN A 339 -13.67 -4.34 17.49
C GLN A 339 -15.04 -4.32 16.80
N GLN A 340 -16.08 -4.70 17.53
CA GLN A 340 -17.46 -4.71 17.03
C GLN A 340 -17.96 -3.29 16.76
N PHE A 341 -17.75 -2.36 17.71
CA PHE A 341 -18.27 -1.00 17.59
C PHE A 341 -17.67 -0.23 16.40
N ALA A 342 -16.40 -0.44 16.08
CA ALA A 342 -15.78 0.23 14.94
C ALA A 342 -16.45 -0.13 13.59
N LEU A 343 -16.92 -1.37 13.44
CA LEU A 343 -17.67 -1.84 12.27
C LEU A 343 -19.11 -1.32 12.31
N LEU A 344 -19.79 -1.56 13.44
CA LEU A 344 -21.16 -1.11 13.68
C LEU A 344 -21.34 0.39 13.44
N PHE A 345 -20.39 1.20 13.90
CA PHE A 345 -20.48 2.65 13.79
C PHE A 345 -20.56 3.11 12.33
N VAL A 346 -19.84 2.46 11.41
CA VAL A 346 -19.90 2.78 9.98
C VAL A 346 -21.27 2.41 9.40
N ASP A 347 -21.75 1.20 9.66
CA ASP A 347 -23.03 0.72 9.13
C ASP A 347 -24.21 1.51 9.69
N TRP A 348 -24.18 1.77 11.00
CA TRP A 348 -25.16 2.63 11.66
C TRP A 348 -25.18 4.02 11.04
N LEU A 349 -24.02 4.65 10.85
CA LEU A 349 -23.96 5.96 10.19
C LEU A 349 -24.45 5.90 8.74
N ARG A 350 -24.15 4.84 7.96
CA ARG A 350 -24.68 4.68 6.59
C ARG A 350 -26.20 4.60 6.56
N ALA A 351 -26.80 3.88 7.52
CA ALA A 351 -28.25 3.70 7.62
C ALA A 351 -28.99 4.93 8.21
N ASN A 352 -28.32 5.81 8.96
CA ASN A 352 -28.98 6.85 9.75
C ASN A 352 -28.49 8.26 9.39
N ALA A 353 -29.25 9.00 8.57
CA ALA A 353 -28.90 10.35 8.12
C ALA A 353 -28.82 11.39 9.26
N ASP A 354 -29.72 11.30 10.25
CA ASP A 354 -29.72 12.22 11.39
C ASP A 354 -28.48 12.02 12.27
N ALA A 355 -28.08 10.76 12.49
CA ALA A 355 -26.85 10.44 13.22
C ALA A 355 -25.59 10.99 12.50
N ARG A 356 -25.55 10.93 11.17
CA ARG A 356 -24.46 11.56 10.40
C ARG A 356 -24.44 13.07 10.58
N SER A 357 -25.61 13.71 10.52
CA SER A 357 -25.73 15.16 10.69
C SER A 357 -25.30 15.61 12.09
N ASP A 358 -25.76 14.92 13.14
CA ASP A 358 -25.35 15.13 14.54
C ASP A 358 -23.83 15.03 14.68
N TYR A 359 -23.26 13.96 14.13
CA TYR A 359 -21.82 13.71 14.25
C TYR A 359 -20.99 14.75 13.48
N LEU A 360 -21.45 15.17 12.31
CA LEU A 360 -20.80 16.24 11.54
C LEU A 360 -20.86 17.58 12.28
N ALA A 361 -21.99 17.93 12.89
CA ALA A 361 -22.12 19.14 13.70
C ALA A 361 -21.17 19.13 14.90
N LEU A 362 -21.01 17.99 15.58
CA LEU A 362 -19.99 17.82 16.60
C LEU A 362 -18.57 18.05 16.05
N LYS A 363 -18.22 17.40 14.94
CA LYS A 363 -16.88 17.50 14.34
C LYS A 363 -16.51 18.94 14.01
N ARG A 364 -17.46 19.72 13.48
CA ARG A 364 -17.28 21.15 13.18
C ARG A 364 -17.07 21.96 14.46
N ARG A 365 -17.95 21.82 15.47
CA ARG A 365 -17.79 22.51 16.76
C ARG A 365 -16.43 22.24 17.43
N VAL A 366 -15.98 20.97 17.43
CA VAL A 366 -14.69 20.60 18.02
C VAL A 366 -13.53 21.17 17.20
N ALA A 367 -13.61 21.17 15.86
CA ALA A 367 -12.59 21.78 15.01
C ALA A 367 -12.51 23.31 15.22
N ASP A 368 -13.66 23.98 15.32
CA ASP A 368 -13.74 25.44 15.55
C ASP A 368 -13.20 25.85 16.92
N ALA A 369 -13.22 24.96 17.91
CA ALA A 369 -12.61 25.16 19.22
C ALA A 369 -11.07 25.14 19.20
N GLY A 370 -10.45 24.75 18.07
CA GLY A 370 -9.00 24.82 17.85
C GLY A 370 -8.18 23.93 18.79
N PRO A 371 -8.39 22.60 18.82
CA PRO A 371 -7.62 21.72 19.69
C PRO A 371 -6.14 21.72 19.30
N ALA A 372 -5.28 21.59 20.32
CA ALA A 372 -3.83 21.66 20.16
C ALA A 372 -3.27 20.56 19.25
N ASP A 373 -3.86 19.36 19.29
CA ASP A 373 -3.45 18.21 18.49
C ASP A 373 -4.60 17.22 18.21
N GLY A 374 -4.28 16.10 17.57
CA GLY A 374 -5.23 15.04 17.26
C GLY A 374 -5.80 14.33 18.49
N GLY A 375 -5.04 14.23 19.59
CA GLY A 375 -5.46 13.61 20.84
C GLY A 375 -6.51 14.47 21.56
N ALA A 376 -6.23 15.77 21.71
CA ALA A 376 -7.17 16.74 22.27
C ALA A 376 -8.47 16.80 21.46
N TYR A 377 -8.38 16.69 20.12
CA TYR A 377 -9.57 16.58 19.27
C TYR A 377 -10.36 15.29 19.53
N ALA A 378 -9.69 14.16 19.76
CA ALA A 378 -10.36 12.90 20.05
C ALA A 378 -11.10 12.95 21.40
N GLU A 379 -10.41 13.42 22.44
CA GLU A 379 -10.97 13.58 23.80
C GLU A 379 -12.20 14.50 23.82
N ALA A 380 -12.16 15.62 23.10
CA ALA A 380 -13.28 16.56 23.02
C ALA A 380 -14.57 15.95 22.38
N LYS A 381 -14.45 14.87 21.61
CA LYS A 381 -15.60 14.15 21.04
C LYS A 381 -16.12 13.05 21.95
N GLU A 382 -15.33 12.60 22.93
CA GLU A 382 -15.62 11.42 23.74
C GLU A 382 -16.99 11.47 24.45
N PRO A 383 -17.45 12.62 25.00
CA PRO A 383 -18.78 12.69 25.62
C PRO A 383 -19.93 12.35 24.66
N TRP A 384 -19.79 12.66 23.37
CA TRP A 384 -20.79 12.30 22.37
C TRP A 384 -20.76 10.81 22.03
N PHE A 385 -19.59 10.19 22.07
CA PHE A 385 -19.44 8.76 21.79
C PHE A 385 -20.11 7.87 22.84
N LEU A 386 -20.26 8.33 24.09
CA LEU A 386 -21.05 7.61 25.11
C LEU A 386 -22.50 7.42 24.67
N ASP A 387 -23.13 8.47 24.15
CA ASP A 387 -24.51 8.40 23.67
C ASP A 387 -24.61 7.68 22.32
N ALA A 388 -23.69 7.97 21.40
CA ALA A 388 -23.64 7.34 20.09
C ALA A 388 -23.44 5.82 20.19
N TYR A 389 -22.64 5.34 21.14
CA TYR A 389 -22.45 3.92 21.42
C TYR A 389 -23.79 3.23 21.72
N ARG A 390 -24.57 3.78 22.67
CA ARG A 390 -25.88 3.25 23.03
C ARG A 390 -26.87 3.28 21.86
N ARG A 391 -26.92 4.39 21.12
CA ARG A 391 -27.82 4.54 19.96
C ARG A 391 -27.49 3.55 18.84
N ALA A 392 -26.20 3.35 18.56
CA ALA A 392 -25.75 2.40 17.54
C ALA A 392 -26.11 0.95 17.92
N TRP A 393 -25.89 0.56 19.19
CA TRP A 393 -26.27 -0.78 19.65
C TRP A 393 -27.77 -0.99 19.74
N ALA A 394 -28.54 0.02 20.13
CA ALA A 394 -30.01 -0.06 20.06
C ALA A 394 -30.51 -0.26 18.62
N TRP A 395 -29.87 0.39 17.64
CA TRP A 395 -30.13 0.14 16.23
C TRP A 395 -29.72 -1.28 15.80
N ALA A 396 -28.55 -1.76 16.26
CA ALA A 396 -28.08 -3.11 15.98
C ALA A 396 -29.06 -4.18 16.49
N ASP A 397 -29.52 -4.03 17.74
CA ASP A 397 -30.51 -4.91 18.36
C ASP A 397 -31.83 -4.89 17.59
N ALA A 398 -32.31 -3.71 17.17
CA ALA A 398 -33.57 -3.56 16.45
C ALA A 398 -33.54 -4.12 15.02
N THR A 399 -32.38 -4.13 14.38
CA THR A 399 -32.20 -4.56 12.99
C THR A 399 -31.62 -5.96 12.86
N GLY A 400 -31.17 -6.56 13.96
CA GLY A 400 -30.47 -7.84 13.95
C GLY A 400 -29.07 -7.76 13.32
N TRP A 401 -28.41 -6.59 13.38
CA TRP A 401 -27.12 -6.35 12.74
C TRP A 401 -26.06 -7.39 13.13
N ARG A 402 -25.23 -7.77 12.15
CA ARG A 402 -24.05 -8.63 12.31
C ARG A 402 -22.87 -8.05 11.52
N PRO A 403 -21.62 -8.17 12.03
CA PRO A 403 -20.45 -7.59 11.37
C PRO A 403 -20.10 -8.32 10.06
N GLY A 404 -20.35 -7.70 8.91
CA GLY A 404 -19.94 -8.22 7.59
C GLY A 404 -20.98 -9.06 6.85
N GLU A 405 -22.27 -8.90 7.17
CA GLU A 405 -23.37 -9.24 6.25
C GLU A 405 -23.69 -8.10 5.28
#